data_AF-U5N855-F1
#
_entry.id   AF-U5N855-F1
#
_cell.length_a   1.000
_cell.length_b   1.000
_cell.length_c   1.000
_cell.angle_alpha   90.00
_cell.angle_beta   90.00
_cell.angle_gamma   90.00
#
_symmetry.space_group_name_H-M   'P 1'
#
loop_
_entity.id
_entity.type
_entity.pdbx_description
1 polymer ?
#
loop_
_entity_poly.entity_id
_entity_poly.type
_entity_poly.pdbx_seq_one_letter_code
_entity_poly.pdbx_strand_id
1 'polypeptide(L)'
;MHALTKLESKWDSRLRSTLRGLAGCIAALPMLAIAATAVPQAAPATPAGVVEFARGVGFAQTKEQTPRTLGKGMALSEGDRLTTSDGAAAIIRMEDGTRMTLRPNTEMVVQKYQYREGNAENGMVMQLLRGGFRAITGLISKNAPNAARVRTATATVGIRGTDFDARLCGAECREESAQVKVSARPNHVHASAKVVTATGTLHAVDASGKQRVVVEGASVYAGDTLVTGADGRAVLVFRDDSRMTLGGNTRFRVESFVYDEKNPQEGNFLVSLVRGSLRALTGLIGKANQKSVQFKTPTATIGIRGTGLDLECPDTAQSKDPLCNFYAWQGTVEVRPVGMDAAHVLQVGQGVQIGRDHHKPLTAPTLESIPRPDKVPVDLKQLFTSGDVKAEDEGLFVYVRDGHIEVISKTEQKLHLGRGETGFAGASGNTGRPAVTPLFIQFDKVPMPNQANPMLYTVLSEVNKPSSNQCR
;
A
#
# COMPACT_ATOMS: atom_id res chain seq x y z
N MET A 1 -51.83 42.51 4.95
CA MET A 1 -51.28 43.45 5.95
C MET A 1 -49.77 43.45 5.76
N HIS A 2 -49.24 44.43 5.02
CA HIS A 2 -48.45 45.56 5.54
C HIS A 2 -47.10 45.13 6.12
N ALA A 3 -45.97 45.78 5.93
CA ALA A 3 -45.46 46.77 4.98
C ALA A 3 -43.99 46.98 5.37
N LEU A 4 -43.19 47.38 4.37
CA LEU A 4 -41.94 48.15 4.40
C LEU A 4 -41.62 49.00 5.65
N THR A 5 -40.32 49.16 5.94
CA THR A 5 -39.57 50.41 6.32
C THR A 5 -38.15 49.99 6.79
N LYS A 6 -36.97 50.46 6.34
CA LYS A 6 -36.43 51.68 5.69
C LYS A 6 -36.52 52.97 6.52
N LEU A 7 -35.42 53.29 7.21
CA LEU A 7 -34.96 54.58 7.80
C LEU A 7 -33.52 54.29 8.28
N GLU A 8 -32.48 55.08 8.08
CA GLU A 8 -32.22 56.53 8.21
C GLU A 8 -30.92 56.84 7.41
N SER A 9 -30.44 58.06 7.13
CA SER A 9 -30.90 59.44 7.02
C SER A 9 -29.69 60.18 6.39
N LYS A 10 -29.77 60.94 5.29
CA LYS A 10 -30.41 62.25 5.03
C LYS A 10 -29.43 63.41 5.23
N TRP A 11 -29.51 64.36 4.28
CA TRP A 11 -29.03 65.76 4.27
C TRP A 11 -27.61 66.05 3.76
N ASP A 12 -27.36 67.11 2.99
CA ASP A 12 -28.16 67.89 2.04
C ASP A 12 -27.15 68.74 1.25
N SER A 13 -27.49 68.96 -0.01
CA SER A 13 -26.86 69.85 -0.96
C SER A 13 -27.05 71.33 -0.60
N ARG A 14 -26.07 72.17 -0.97
CA ARG A 14 -26.26 73.56 -1.48
C ARG A 14 -24.90 74.03 -2.03
N LEU A 15 -24.74 74.14 -3.34
CA LEU A 15 -25.10 75.27 -4.22
C LEU A 15 -24.06 76.42 -4.25
N ARG A 16 -23.26 76.36 -5.32
CA ARG A 16 -22.95 77.41 -6.31
C ARG A 16 -22.17 78.68 -5.92
N SER A 17 -21.14 78.85 -6.75
CA SER A 17 -20.72 80.07 -7.46
C SER A 17 -20.01 81.18 -6.69
N THR A 18 -18.73 81.37 -7.03
CA THR A 18 -18.25 82.63 -7.62
C THR A 18 -17.04 82.36 -8.52
N LEU A 19 -16.98 83.11 -9.63
CA LEU A 19 -16.15 82.94 -10.82
C LEU A 19 -15.26 84.19 -10.95
N ARG A 20 -14.11 84.01 -11.61
CA ARG A 20 -13.26 85.03 -12.30
C ARG A 20 -12.17 85.74 -11.50
N GLY A 21 -10.92 85.32 -11.78
CA GLY A 21 -10.10 86.02 -12.76
C GLY A 21 -8.93 86.83 -12.20
N LEU A 22 -7.70 86.40 -12.48
CA LEU A 22 -6.58 87.25 -12.92
C LEU A 22 -5.40 86.38 -13.37
N ALA A 23 -4.80 86.81 -14.48
CA ALA A 23 -3.72 86.17 -15.21
C ALA A 23 -2.39 86.16 -14.44
N GLY A 24 -1.55 85.16 -14.70
CA GLY A 24 -0.17 85.13 -14.21
C GLY A 24 0.55 83.86 -14.63
N CYS A 25 1.32 83.94 -15.72
CA CYS A 25 2.23 82.91 -16.21
C CYS A 25 3.20 82.46 -15.11
N ILE A 26 3.19 81.18 -14.72
CA ILE A 26 4.30 80.54 -14.02
C ILE A 26 4.55 79.16 -14.63
N ALA A 27 5.82 78.90 -14.91
CA ALA A 27 6.38 77.88 -15.77
C ALA A 27 5.97 76.43 -15.41
N ALA A 28 5.78 75.63 -16.47
CA ALA A 28 5.56 74.20 -16.39
C ALA A 28 6.83 73.45 -15.94
N LEU A 29 6.75 72.79 -14.78
CA LEU A 29 7.63 71.69 -14.39
C LEU A 29 6.81 70.38 -14.49
N PRO A 30 7.26 69.35 -15.23
CA PRO A 30 6.56 68.09 -15.29
C PRO A 30 6.78 67.32 -13.99
N MET A 31 5.72 67.18 -13.20
CA MET A 31 5.68 66.29 -12.04
C MET A 31 5.67 64.85 -12.59
N LEU A 32 6.84 64.20 -12.62
CA LEU A 32 6.98 62.79 -12.97
C LEU A 32 6.32 61.95 -11.86
N ALA A 33 5.08 61.53 -12.08
CA ALA A 33 4.40 60.56 -11.23
C ALA A 33 5.07 59.18 -11.45
N ILE A 34 5.96 58.79 -10.54
CA ILE A 34 6.53 57.45 -10.50
C ILE A 34 5.39 56.49 -10.12
N ALA A 35 4.78 55.85 -11.12
CA ALA A 35 3.89 54.74 -10.90
C ALA A 35 4.72 53.56 -10.39
N ALA A 36 4.66 53.31 -9.08
CA ALA A 36 5.25 52.12 -8.47
C ALA A 36 4.53 50.89 -9.02
N THR A 37 5.11 50.26 -10.04
CA THR A 37 4.69 48.95 -10.51
C THR A 37 4.98 47.96 -9.38
N ALA A 38 3.93 47.56 -8.67
CA ALA A 38 4.02 46.46 -7.71
C ALA A 38 4.42 45.20 -8.49
N VAL A 39 5.70 44.85 -8.41
CA VAL A 39 6.20 43.57 -8.93
C VAL A 39 5.52 42.49 -8.10
N PRO A 40 4.73 41.58 -8.69
CA PRO A 40 4.14 40.49 -7.94
C PRO A 40 5.26 39.66 -7.34
N GLN A 41 5.43 39.76 -6.03
CA GLN A 41 6.43 39.01 -5.29
C GLN A 41 5.94 37.56 -5.25
N ALA A 42 6.62 36.69 -6.01
CA ALA A 42 6.34 35.26 -5.98
C ALA A 42 6.47 34.76 -4.54
N ALA A 43 5.41 34.12 -4.03
CA ALA A 43 5.44 33.51 -2.72
C ALA A 43 6.60 32.47 -2.68
N PRO A 44 7.34 32.38 -1.56
CA PRO A 44 8.40 31.39 -1.43
C PRO A 44 7.82 29.99 -1.64
N ALA A 45 8.42 29.24 -2.57
CA ALA A 45 8.03 27.86 -2.79
C ALA A 45 8.27 27.07 -1.49
N THR A 46 7.23 26.41 -0.99
CA THR A 46 7.34 25.54 0.18
C THR A 46 8.35 24.43 -0.12
N PRO A 47 9.37 24.21 0.75
CA PRO A 47 10.29 23.10 0.57
C PRO A 47 9.54 21.77 0.45
N ALA A 48 10.02 20.90 -0.43
CA ALA A 48 9.52 19.52 -0.53
C ALA A 48 10.06 18.64 0.61
N GLY A 49 11.23 19.00 1.14
CA GLY A 49 11.88 18.30 2.23
C GLY A 49 13.25 18.86 2.57
N VAL A 50 14.02 18.11 3.34
CA VAL A 50 15.35 18.47 3.83
C VAL A 50 16.30 17.27 3.81
N VAL A 51 17.59 17.51 3.65
CA VAL A 51 18.63 16.50 3.85
C VAL A 51 18.91 16.35 5.34
N GLU A 52 18.66 15.18 5.93
CA GLU A 52 18.98 14.90 7.35
C GLU A 52 20.43 14.44 7.53
N PHE A 53 20.98 13.76 6.52
CA PHE A 53 22.33 13.23 6.54
C PHE A 53 22.88 13.10 5.12
N ALA A 54 24.18 13.31 4.95
CA ALA A 54 24.88 13.01 3.71
C ALA A 54 26.32 12.59 4.00
N ARG A 55 26.82 11.65 3.20
CA ARG A 55 28.20 11.20 3.18
C ARG A 55 28.64 11.08 1.72
N GLY A 56 29.88 11.50 1.45
CA GLY A 56 30.44 11.50 0.10
C GLY A 56 29.89 12.66 -0.74
N VAL A 57 30.12 12.59 -2.05
CA VAL A 57 29.73 13.65 -2.98
C VAL A 57 28.30 13.42 -3.47
N GLY A 58 27.49 14.47 -3.40
CA GLY A 58 26.15 14.47 -3.98
C GLY A 58 25.62 15.88 -4.18
N PHE A 59 24.71 16.05 -5.13
CA PHE A 59 24.14 17.35 -5.50
C PHE A 59 22.62 17.29 -5.66
N ALA A 60 21.95 18.40 -5.37
CA ALA A 60 20.61 18.72 -5.85
C ALA A 60 20.70 19.83 -6.89
N GLN A 61 20.00 19.68 -8.01
CA GLN A 61 20.01 20.67 -9.09
C GLN A 61 18.63 20.78 -9.74
N THR A 62 18.12 21.99 -9.90
CA THR A 62 17.02 22.30 -10.83
C THR A 62 17.59 22.75 -12.18
N LYS A 63 16.76 22.78 -13.23
CA LYS A 63 17.21 23.06 -14.60
C LYS A 63 17.94 24.40 -14.75
N GLU A 64 17.63 25.39 -13.92
CA GLU A 64 18.11 26.76 -14.02
C GLU A 64 19.12 27.16 -12.92
N GLN A 65 19.42 26.26 -11.96
CA GLN A 65 20.28 26.58 -10.81
C GLN A 65 21.64 25.88 -10.88
N THR A 66 22.64 26.51 -10.28
CA THR A 66 23.92 25.88 -9.99
C THR A 66 23.72 24.68 -9.05
N PRO A 67 24.44 23.56 -9.25
CA PRO A 67 24.35 22.41 -8.36
C PRO A 67 24.58 22.78 -6.89
N ARG A 68 23.70 22.33 -6.00
CA ARG A 68 23.77 22.55 -4.55
C ARG A 68 24.22 21.25 -3.89
N THR A 69 25.32 21.27 -3.12
CA THR A 69 25.81 20.06 -2.45
C THR A 69 24.78 19.52 -1.45
N LEU A 70 24.57 18.21 -1.44
CA LEU A 70 23.75 17.52 -0.44
C LEU A 70 24.42 17.61 0.93
N GLY A 71 24.18 18.69 1.67
CA GLY A 71 24.62 18.90 3.04
C GLY A 71 23.46 18.77 4.03
N LYS A 72 23.73 18.38 5.26
CA LYS A 72 22.72 18.34 6.33
C LYS A 72 22.01 19.70 6.46
N GLY A 73 20.68 19.70 6.50
CA GLY A 73 19.83 20.88 6.57
C GLY A 73 19.51 21.51 5.22
N MET A 74 20.09 21.03 4.11
CA MET A 74 19.80 21.58 2.80
C MET A 74 18.34 21.30 2.40
N ALA A 75 17.62 22.36 2.02
CA ALA A 75 16.22 22.29 1.61
C ALA A 75 16.09 21.77 0.18
N LEU A 76 15.19 20.83 -0.01
CA LEU A 76 14.82 20.24 -1.29
C LEU A 76 13.57 20.93 -1.83
N SER A 77 13.47 21.05 -3.14
CA SER A 77 12.36 21.66 -3.86
C SER A 77 11.80 20.71 -4.90
N GLU A 78 10.53 20.91 -5.28
CA GLU A 78 10.00 20.30 -6.49
C GLU A 78 10.88 20.68 -7.70
N GLY A 79 11.13 19.71 -8.58
CA GLY A 79 12.02 19.83 -9.72
C GLY A 79 13.49 19.49 -9.44
N ASP A 80 13.89 19.29 -8.17
CA ASP A 80 15.26 18.92 -7.84
C ASP A 80 15.64 17.55 -8.40
N ARG A 81 16.76 17.50 -9.11
CA ARG A 81 17.50 16.30 -9.46
C ARG A 81 18.57 16.04 -8.42
N LEU A 82 18.37 15.01 -7.62
CA LEU A 82 19.26 14.54 -6.57
C LEU A 82 20.23 13.50 -7.15
N THR A 83 21.51 13.67 -6.92
CA THR A 83 22.58 12.79 -7.39
C THR A 83 23.49 12.39 -6.22
N THR A 84 23.87 11.11 -6.17
CA THR A 84 24.89 10.58 -5.26
C THR A 84 25.97 9.89 -6.07
N SER A 85 27.23 10.23 -5.81
CA SER A 85 28.40 9.60 -6.44
C SER A 85 28.66 8.19 -5.89
N ASP A 86 29.71 7.55 -6.40
CA ASP A 86 30.15 6.27 -5.87
C ASP A 86 30.54 6.37 -4.39
N GLY A 87 30.17 5.37 -3.60
CA GLY A 87 30.30 5.37 -2.14
C GLY A 87 29.51 6.44 -1.38
N ALA A 88 28.77 7.32 -2.07
CA ALA A 88 27.98 8.38 -1.44
C ALA A 88 26.58 7.90 -1.05
N ALA A 89 26.06 8.42 0.05
CA ALA A 89 24.70 8.16 0.51
C ALA A 89 24.11 9.42 1.16
N ALA A 90 22.80 9.61 1.02
CA ALA A 90 22.09 10.71 1.65
C ALA A 90 20.76 10.24 2.22
N ILE A 91 20.42 10.69 3.43
CA ILE A 91 19.09 10.53 4.01
C ILE A 91 18.34 11.84 3.85
N ILE A 92 17.19 11.76 3.20
CA ILE A 92 16.29 12.88 2.98
C ILE A 92 14.98 12.65 3.71
N ARG A 93 14.43 13.71 4.29
CA ARG A 93 13.11 13.72 4.93
C ARG A 93 12.21 14.69 4.17
N MET A 94 11.10 14.19 3.66
CA MET A 94 10.05 14.99 3.04
C MET A 94 9.12 15.58 4.11
N GLU A 95 8.40 16.64 3.78
CA GLU A 95 7.50 17.34 4.71
C GLU A 95 6.35 16.45 5.25
N ASP A 96 5.91 15.45 4.49
CA ASP A 96 4.90 14.47 4.89
C ASP A 96 5.42 13.41 5.87
N GLY A 97 6.69 13.50 6.25
CA GLY A 97 7.39 12.58 7.13
C GLY A 97 8.03 11.38 6.44
N THR A 98 7.92 11.26 5.10
CA THR A 98 8.64 10.23 4.33
C THR A 98 10.15 10.41 4.53
N ARG A 99 10.85 9.33 4.89
CA ARG A 99 12.32 9.32 4.95
C ARG A 99 12.87 8.36 3.91
N MET A 100 13.90 8.79 3.17
CA MET A 100 14.53 7.98 2.14
C MET A 100 16.04 8.05 2.21
N THR A 101 16.69 6.89 2.17
CA THR A 101 18.14 6.80 1.96
C THR A 101 18.41 6.60 0.48
N LEU A 102 19.05 7.56 -0.18
CA LEU A 102 19.57 7.42 -1.53
C LEU A 102 20.86 6.60 -1.48
N ARG A 103 20.92 5.51 -2.27
CA ARG A 103 22.08 4.61 -2.37
C ARG A 103 23.20 5.27 -3.19
N PRO A 104 24.43 4.72 -3.21
CA PRO A 104 25.44 5.13 -4.17
C PRO A 104 24.97 5.05 -5.62
N ASN A 105 25.51 5.94 -6.45
CA ASN A 105 25.25 6.02 -7.88
C ASN A 105 23.76 6.22 -8.21
N THR A 106 23.05 6.98 -7.36
CA THR A 106 21.62 7.23 -7.52
C THR A 106 21.37 8.57 -8.19
N GLU A 107 20.34 8.57 -9.02
CA GLU A 107 19.80 9.77 -9.63
C GLU A 107 18.28 9.76 -9.54
N MET A 108 17.75 10.71 -8.78
CA MET A 108 16.34 10.79 -8.44
C MET A 108 15.84 12.21 -8.69
N VAL A 109 14.67 12.36 -9.33
CA VAL A 109 14.03 13.66 -9.51
C VAL A 109 12.80 13.75 -8.62
N VAL A 110 12.67 14.84 -7.86
CA VAL A 110 11.45 15.22 -7.15
C VAL A 110 10.49 15.84 -8.17
N GLN A 111 9.83 15.01 -8.98
CA GLN A 111 9.06 15.48 -10.14
C GLN A 111 7.81 16.28 -9.73
N LYS A 112 7.10 15.85 -8.69
CA LYS A 112 5.96 16.57 -8.12
C LYS A 112 5.90 16.33 -6.62
N TYR A 113 5.70 17.38 -5.84
CA TYR A 113 5.49 17.27 -4.40
C TYR A 113 4.48 18.30 -3.89
N GLN A 114 3.34 17.81 -3.42
CA GLN A 114 2.28 18.63 -2.84
C GLN A 114 1.81 17.96 -1.55
N TYR A 115 2.04 18.65 -0.42
CA TYR A 115 1.59 18.20 0.88
C TYR A 115 0.97 19.34 1.66
N ARG A 116 -0.27 19.11 2.12
CA ARG A 116 -0.99 19.92 3.10
C ARG A 116 -1.71 18.94 4.03
N GLU A 117 -1.51 19.10 5.33
CA GLU A 117 -2.15 18.23 6.32
C GLU A 117 -3.68 18.21 6.13
N GLY A 118 -4.28 17.02 6.20
CA GLY A 118 -5.72 16.83 6.01
C GLY A 118 -6.25 16.99 4.57
N ASN A 119 -5.41 17.33 3.59
CA ASN A 119 -5.85 17.54 2.21
C ASN A 119 -5.88 16.24 1.38
N ALA A 120 -6.95 16.02 0.63
CA ALA A 120 -7.11 14.86 -0.25
C ALA A 120 -6.31 14.95 -1.56
N GLU A 121 -5.93 16.16 -1.99
CA GLU A 121 -5.18 16.42 -3.23
C GLU A 121 -3.65 16.31 -3.04
N ASN A 122 -3.21 15.80 -1.90
CA ASN A 122 -1.80 15.53 -1.66
C ASN A 122 -1.23 14.56 -2.72
N GLY A 123 0.03 14.76 -3.08
CA GLY A 123 0.67 13.99 -4.15
C GLY A 123 2.18 14.02 -4.08
N MET A 124 2.81 12.87 -4.34
CA MET A 124 4.26 12.74 -4.44
C MET A 124 4.59 11.90 -5.67
N VAL A 125 5.28 12.48 -6.64
CA VAL A 125 5.82 11.75 -7.80
C VAL A 125 7.33 11.93 -7.81
N MET A 126 8.03 10.82 -7.63
CA MET A 126 9.48 10.75 -7.73
C MET A 126 9.84 10.03 -9.03
N GLN A 127 10.99 10.35 -9.63
CA GLN A 127 11.49 9.66 -10.82
C GLN A 127 12.90 9.14 -10.56
N LEU A 128 13.05 7.83 -10.46
CA LEU A 128 14.34 7.15 -10.34
C LEU A 128 14.90 6.89 -11.73
N LEU A 129 16.00 7.55 -12.06
CA LEU A 129 16.67 7.44 -13.36
C LEU A 129 17.77 6.38 -13.36
N ARG A 130 18.47 6.22 -12.23
CA ARG A 130 19.45 5.16 -11.98
C ARG A 130 19.69 4.95 -10.48
N GLY A 131 20.28 3.82 -10.13
CA GLY A 131 20.65 3.49 -8.75
C GLY A 131 19.44 3.04 -7.94
N GLY A 132 19.32 3.49 -6.69
CA GLY A 132 18.20 3.04 -5.86
C GLY A 132 18.09 3.76 -4.53
N PHE A 133 17.05 3.43 -3.78
CA PHE A 133 16.79 4.02 -2.49
C PHE A 133 16.03 3.03 -1.61
N ARG A 134 16.13 3.24 -0.29
CA ARG A 134 15.19 2.67 0.68
C ARG A 134 14.34 3.78 1.24
N ALA A 135 13.04 3.57 1.40
CA ALA A 135 12.10 4.56 1.90
C ALA A 135 11.19 3.99 2.98
N ILE A 136 10.93 4.82 4.01
CA ILE A 136 9.86 4.62 4.99
C ILE A 136 8.84 5.74 4.74
N THR A 137 7.63 5.39 4.32
CA THR A 137 6.68 6.40 3.85
C THR A 137 5.90 7.13 4.93
N GLY A 138 5.62 8.40 4.62
CA GLY A 138 4.89 9.35 5.44
C GLY A 138 3.38 9.32 5.22
N LEU A 139 2.75 10.46 5.49
CA LEU A 139 1.29 10.60 5.54
C LEU A 139 0.60 10.55 4.17
N ILE A 140 1.27 10.99 3.09
CA ILE A 140 0.66 10.97 1.75
C ILE A 140 0.28 9.53 1.36
N SER A 141 1.23 8.60 1.52
CA SER A 141 1.01 7.19 1.17
C SER A 141 0.00 6.47 2.07
N LYS A 142 -0.33 7.03 3.24
CA LYS A 142 -1.27 6.45 4.21
C LYS A 142 -2.70 6.95 3.99
N ASN A 143 -2.85 8.24 3.67
CA ASN A 143 -4.16 8.90 3.63
C ASN A 143 -4.74 8.99 2.21
N ALA A 144 -3.90 9.01 1.18
CA ALA A 144 -4.31 9.08 -0.21
C ALA A 144 -3.70 7.91 -1.00
N PRO A 145 -4.34 6.73 -1.00
CA PRO A 145 -3.90 5.58 -1.79
C PRO A 145 -3.78 6.03 -3.25
N ASN A 146 -2.65 5.74 -3.90
CA ASN A 146 -2.28 6.16 -5.27
C ASN A 146 -1.67 7.57 -5.39
N ALA A 147 -1.59 8.39 -4.34
CA ALA A 147 -0.98 9.72 -4.42
C ALA A 147 0.55 9.70 -4.52
N ALA A 148 1.18 8.67 -3.93
CA ALA A 148 2.62 8.49 -3.92
C ALA A 148 3.05 7.48 -5.00
N ARG A 149 3.90 7.92 -5.94
CA ARG A 149 4.43 7.11 -7.03
C ARG A 149 5.93 7.32 -7.24
N VAL A 150 6.63 6.25 -7.63
CA VAL A 150 7.99 6.33 -8.14
C VAL A 150 8.00 5.82 -9.57
N ARG A 151 8.41 6.65 -10.52
CA ARG A 151 8.55 6.30 -11.93
C ARG A 151 9.98 5.90 -12.23
N THR A 152 10.16 4.88 -13.04
CA THR A 152 11.48 4.43 -13.53
C THR A 152 11.45 4.25 -15.04
N ALA A 153 12.59 3.87 -15.61
CA ALA A 153 12.67 3.51 -17.02
C ALA A 153 11.93 2.20 -17.37
N THR A 154 11.47 1.40 -16.40
CA THR A 154 10.85 0.08 -16.64
C THR A 154 9.44 -0.04 -16.07
N ALA A 155 9.11 0.72 -15.02
CA ALA A 155 7.83 0.62 -14.33
C ALA A 155 7.46 1.87 -13.52
N THR A 156 6.21 1.92 -13.07
CA THR A 156 5.74 2.83 -12.03
C THR A 156 5.41 2.04 -10.76
N VAL A 157 5.97 2.45 -9.64
CA VAL A 157 5.72 1.90 -8.32
C VAL A 157 4.66 2.76 -7.62
N GLY A 158 3.47 2.20 -7.39
CA GLY A 158 2.43 2.77 -6.54
C GLY A 158 2.67 2.41 -5.08
N ILE A 159 2.74 3.43 -4.23
CA ILE A 159 3.17 3.29 -2.83
C ILE A 159 1.98 3.43 -1.89
N ARG A 160 1.77 2.43 -1.01
CA ARG A 160 0.67 2.40 -0.03
C ARG A 160 1.18 2.01 1.36
N GLY A 161 1.69 2.99 2.10
CA GLY A 161 2.17 2.86 3.48
C GLY A 161 3.17 1.71 3.70
N THR A 162 4.45 1.92 3.34
CA THR A 162 5.44 0.84 3.28
C THR A 162 6.85 1.29 3.68
N ASP A 163 7.61 0.36 4.24
CA ASP A 163 9.07 0.37 4.23
C ASP A 163 9.51 -0.52 3.07
N PHE A 164 10.26 0.03 2.11
CA PHE A 164 10.64 -0.69 0.91
C PHE A 164 11.96 -0.20 0.33
N ASP A 165 12.58 -1.09 -0.45
CA ASP A 165 13.75 -0.81 -1.26
C ASP A 165 13.33 -0.84 -2.73
N ALA A 166 13.83 0.11 -3.52
CA ALA A 166 13.70 0.11 -4.96
C ALA A 166 15.08 0.33 -5.60
N ARG A 167 15.48 -0.59 -6.47
CA ARG A 167 16.76 -0.56 -7.17
C ARG A 167 16.52 -0.76 -8.66
N LEU A 168 16.89 0.24 -9.46
CA LEU A 168 16.95 0.12 -10.91
C LEU A 168 18.33 -0.42 -11.27
N CYS A 169 18.38 -1.71 -11.59
CA CYS A 169 19.59 -2.48 -11.84
C CYS A 169 19.96 -2.53 -13.31
N GLY A 170 21.21 -2.23 -13.61
CA GLY A 170 21.96 -2.75 -14.76
C GLY A 170 22.95 -3.83 -14.33
N ALA A 171 24.06 -3.93 -15.06
CA ALA A 171 25.15 -4.88 -14.78
C ALA A 171 25.75 -4.74 -13.36
N GLU A 172 25.71 -3.54 -12.76
CA GLU A 172 26.32 -3.26 -11.46
C GLU A 172 25.68 -4.04 -10.31
N CYS A 173 24.39 -4.37 -10.39
CA CYS A 173 23.72 -5.18 -9.36
C CYS A 173 24.23 -6.63 -9.33
N ARG A 174 24.60 -7.15 -10.50
CA ARG A 174 25.21 -8.48 -10.65
C ARG A 174 26.59 -8.51 -10.00
N GLU A 175 27.39 -7.49 -10.26
CA GLU A 175 28.71 -7.33 -9.66
C GLU A 175 28.63 -7.18 -8.13
N GLU A 176 27.70 -6.37 -7.62
CA GLU A 176 27.45 -6.20 -6.18
C GLU A 176 27.09 -7.54 -5.52
N SER A 177 26.20 -8.33 -6.15
CA SER A 177 25.82 -9.65 -5.65
C SER A 177 26.97 -10.65 -5.67
N ALA A 178 27.84 -10.60 -6.69
CA ALA A 178 28.99 -11.51 -6.81
C ALA A 178 30.01 -11.33 -5.68
N GLN A 179 30.04 -10.16 -5.01
CA GLN A 179 30.90 -9.91 -3.85
C GLN A 179 30.38 -10.56 -2.55
N VAL A 180 29.12 -11.03 -2.53
CA VAL A 180 28.50 -11.60 -1.35
C VAL A 180 28.60 -13.13 -1.42
N LYS A 181 29.45 -13.72 -0.58
CA LYS A 181 29.72 -15.16 -0.54
C LYS A 181 28.75 -15.92 0.38
N VAL A 182 27.46 -15.77 0.16
CA VAL A 182 26.41 -16.54 0.87
C VAL A 182 25.31 -16.98 -0.10
N SER A 183 24.57 -18.02 0.27
CA SER A 183 23.42 -18.47 -0.51
C SER A 183 22.25 -17.49 -0.35
N ALA A 184 21.64 -17.11 -1.48
CA ALA A 184 20.46 -16.26 -1.48
C ALA A 184 19.27 -16.98 -0.84
N ARG A 185 18.59 -16.30 0.08
CA ARG A 185 17.32 -16.77 0.65
C ARG A 185 16.21 -16.86 -0.41
N PRO A 186 15.35 -17.90 -0.36
CA PRO A 186 14.16 -17.96 -1.19
C PRO A 186 13.22 -16.77 -0.97
N ASN A 187 12.56 -16.32 -2.03
CA ASN A 187 11.56 -15.25 -2.00
C ASN A 187 10.16 -15.87 -1.82
N HIS A 188 9.81 -16.21 -0.58
CA HIS A 188 8.52 -16.83 -0.30
C HIS A 188 7.40 -15.79 -0.19
N VAL A 189 6.28 -16.04 -0.87
CA VAL A 189 5.06 -15.26 -0.67
C VAL A 189 4.43 -15.68 0.66
N HIS A 190 4.62 -14.85 1.69
CA HIS A 190 4.10 -15.09 3.03
C HIS A 190 2.60 -14.79 3.18
N ALA A 191 2.00 -14.11 2.21
CA ALA A 191 0.57 -13.83 2.21
C ALA A 191 -0.22 -15.13 2.14
N SER A 192 -1.21 -15.28 3.03
CA SER A 192 -2.19 -16.37 2.97
C SER A 192 -3.15 -16.16 1.80
N ALA A 193 -3.57 -14.90 1.60
CA ALA A 193 -4.45 -14.48 0.53
C ALA A 193 -4.08 -13.11 -0.02
N LYS A 194 -4.61 -12.77 -1.19
CA LYS A 194 -4.62 -11.43 -1.77
C LYS A 194 -6.05 -10.99 -2.03
N VAL A 195 -6.30 -9.70 -1.84
CA VAL A 195 -7.60 -9.08 -2.16
C VAL A 195 -7.63 -8.77 -3.65
N VAL A 196 -8.56 -9.34 -4.41
CA VAL A 196 -8.64 -9.12 -5.87
C VAL A 196 -9.73 -8.11 -6.25
N THR A 197 -10.69 -7.88 -5.37
CA THR A 197 -11.63 -6.76 -5.49
C THR A 197 -11.92 -6.22 -4.09
N ALA A 198 -12.04 -4.90 -3.97
CA ALA A 198 -12.43 -4.24 -2.73
C ALA A 198 -13.28 -3.00 -3.04
N THR A 199 -14.45 -2.89 -2.40
CA THR A 199 -15.30 -1.69 -2.45
C THR A 199 -15.70 -1.29 -1.03
N GLY A 200 -16.00 -0.01 -0.83
CA GLY A 200 -16.30 0.53 0.50
C GLY A 200 -15.08 0.48 1.44
N THR A 201 -15.32 0.62 2.74
CA THR A 201 -14.23 0.57 3.73
C THR A 201 -13.83 -0.86 4.06
N LEU A 202 -12.52 -1.16 3.99
CA LEU A 202 -11.94 -2.44 4.39
C LEU A 202 -10.63 -2.19 5.14
N HIS A 203 -10.51 -2.78 6.33
CA HIS A 203 -9.30 -2.74 7.13
C HIS A 203 -8.88 -4.15 7.57
N ALA A 204 -7.60 -4.35 7.82
CA ALA A 204 -7.05 -5.52 8.48
C ALA A 204 -6.48 -5.10 9.83
N VAL A 205 -6.76 -5.88 10.86
CA VAL A 205 -6.14 -5.78 12.18
C VAL A 205 -5.28 -7.01 12.37
N ASP A 206 -3.98 -6.83 12.57
CA ASP A 206 -3.06 -7.94 12.79
C ASP A 206 -3.13 -8.47 14.24
N ALA A 207 -2.37 -9.52 14.53
CA ALA A 207 -2.33 -10.15 15.85
C ALA A 207 -1.82 -9.21 16.98
N SER A 208 -1.11 -8.13 16.64
CA SER A 208 -0.65 -7.12 17.60
C SER A 208 -1.67 -6.00 17.84
N GLY A 209 -2.79 -6.01 17.11
CA GLY A 209 -3.81 -4.95 17.14
C GLY A 209 -3.51 -3.78 16.20
N LYS A 210 -2.44 -3.83 15.40
CA LYS A 210 -2.13 -2.79 14.42
C LYS A 210 -3.12 -2.88 13.27
N GLN A 211 -3.83 -1.77 13.02
CA GLN A 211 -4.78 -1.63 11.92
C GLN A 211 -4.11 -1.07 10.68
N ARG A 212 -4.50 -1.58 9.51
CA ARG A 212 -4.12 -1.05 8.19
C ARG A 212 -5.31 -1.03 7.24
N VAL A 213 -5.35 -0.04 6.35
CA VAL A 213 -6.28 -0.03 5.22
C VAL A 213 -5.92 -1.16 4.26
N VAL A 214 -6.92 -1.84 3.73
CA VAL A 214 -6.76 -2.90 2.74
C VAL A 214 -7.44 -2.46 1.46
N VAL A 215 -6.73 -2.61 0.35
CA VAL A 215 -7.18 -2.23 -0.99
C VAL A 215 -7.03 -3.43 -1.93
N GLU A 216 -7.49 -3.29 -3.16
CA GLU A 216 -7.19 -4.24 -4.22
C GLU A 216 -5.67 -4.50 -4.35
N GLY A 217 -5.30 -5.76 -4.46
CA GLY A 217 -3.93 -6.27 -4.48
C GLY A 217 -3.28 -6.49 -3.12
N ALA A 218 -3.86 -5.98 -2.04
CA ALA A 218 -3.26 -6.07 -0.71
C ALA A 218 -3.17 -7.52 -0.21
N SER A 219 -2.07 -7.82 0.49
CA SER A 219 -1.83 -9.11 1.12
C SER A 219 -2.56 -9.24 2.46
N VAL A 220 -3.10 -10.44 2.69
CA VAL A 220 -3.74 -10.89 3.92
C VAL A 220 -2.90 -12.04 4.48
N TYR A 221 -2.61 -12.00 5.77
CA TYR A 221 -1.73 -12.92 6.47
C TYR A 221 -2.49 -13.73 7.53
N ALA A 222 -1.94 -14.87 7.92
CA ALA A 222 -2.44 -15.60 9.10
C ALA A 222 -2.35 -14.70 10.35
N GLY A 223 -3.38 -14.77 11.18
CA GLY A 223 -3.62 -13.89 12.32
C GLY A 223 -4.38 -12.60 12.00
N ASP A 224 -4.53 -12.21 10.73
CA ASP A 224 -5.28 -11.02 10.37
C ASP A 224 -6.79 -11.19 10.62
N THR A 225 -7.40 -10.13 11.13
CA THR A 225 -8.86 -9.94 11.14
C THR A 225 -9.23 -8.84 10.15
N LEU A 226 -9.93 -9.22 9.07
CA LEU A 226 -10.50 -8.31 8.11
C LEU A 226 -11.85 -7.78 8.59
N VAL A 227 -12.04 -6.47 8.45
CA VAL A 227 -13.25 -5.74 8.87
C VAL A 227 -13.78 -4.91 7.71
N THR A 228 -14.99 -5.20 7.25
CA THR A 228 -15.70 -4.39 6.25
C THR A 228 -16.70 -3.44 6.91
N GLY A 229 -16.86 -2.26 6.30
CA GLY A 229 -17.96 -1.33 6.63
C GLY A 229 -19.29 -1.82 6.07
N ALA A 230 -20.36 -1.04 6.26
CA ALA A 230 -21.70 -1.40 5.79
C ALA A 230 -21.81 -1.52 4.25
N ASP A 231 -21.08 -0.67 3.53
CA ASP A 231 -20.91 -0.68 2.07
C ASP A 231 -19.72 -1.54 1.61
N GLY A 232 -19.00 -2.14 2.56
CA GLY A 232 -17.77 -2.87 2.33
C GLY A 232 -18.01 -4.22 1.66
N ARG A 233 -17.24 -4.51 0.62
CA ARG A 233 -17.20 -5.83 -0.02
C ARG A 233 -15.78 -6.14 -0.44
N ALA A 234 -15.38 -7.39 -0.29
CA ALA A 234 -14.05 -7.83 -0.70
C ALA A 234 -14.08 -9.24 -1.26
N VAL A 235 -13.28 -9.51 -2.29
CA VAL A 235 -13.00 -10.88 -2.75
C VAL A 235 -11.56 -11.21 -2.42
N LEU A 236 -11.37 -12.26 -1.65
CA LEU A 236 -10.08 -12.82 -1.26
C LEU A 236 -9.81 -14.06 -2.11
N VAL A 237 -8.57 -14.20 -2.53
CA VAL A 237 -8.04 -15.40 -3.17
C VAL A 237 -6.88 -15.89 -2.33
N PHE A 238 -6.92 -17.15 -1.91
CA PHE A 238 -5.87 -17.80 -1.13
C PHE A 238 -4.88 -18.52 -2.02
N ARG A 239 -3.68 -18.80 -1.50
CA ARG A 239 -2.63 -19.52 -2.25
C ARG A 239 -3.05 -20.93 -2.70
N ASP A 240 -4.03 -21.54 -2.04
CA ASP A 240 -4.54 -22.86 -2.38
C ASP A 240 -5.71 -22.83 -3.39
N ASP A 241 -5.98 -21.69 -4.04
CA ASP A 241 -7.16 -21.45 -4.91
C ASP A 241 -8.51 -21.41 -4.17
N SER A 242 -8.51 -21.36 -2.84
CA SER A 242 -9.74 -21.00 -2.13
C SER A 242 -10.11 -19.54 -2.41
N ARG A 243 -11.40 -19.27 -2.58
CA ARG A 243 -11.90 -17.92 -2.87
C ARG A 243 -13.05 -17.56 -1.95
N MET A 244 -13.06 -16.34 -1.45
CA MET A 244 -14.02 -15.89 -0.44
C MET A 244 -14.51 -14.50 -0.77
N THR A 245 -15.82 -14.30 -0.76
CA THR A 245 -16.42 -12.96 -0.85
C THR A 245 -16.95 -12.57 0.53
N LEU A 246 -16.42 -11.47 1.07
CA LEU A 246 -16.90 -10.81 2.29
C LEU A 246 -17.95 -9.77 1.91
N GLY A 247 -19.08 -9.75 2.61
CA GLY A 247 -20.09 -8.69 2.49
C GLY A 247 -19.92 -7.58 3.53
N GLY A 248 -20.92 -6.71 3.63
CA GLY A 248 -20.90 -5.58 4.55
C GLY A 248 -20.93 -6.00 6.02
N ASN A 249 -20.41 -5.15 6.91
CA ASN A 249 -20.37 -5.36 8.36
C ASN A 249 -19.72 -6.68 8.79
N THR A 250 -18.80 -7.20 7.99
CA THR A 250 -18.15 -8.49 8.21
C THR A 250 -16.91 -8.33 9.07
N ARG A 251 -16.75 -9.25 10.03
CA ARG A 251 -15.49 -9.47 10.76
C ARG A 251 -15.05 -10.90 10.50
N PHE A 252 -14.02 -11.06 9.67
CA PHE A 252 -13.50 -12.33 9.21
C PHE A 252 -12.05 -12.47 9.63
N ARG A 253 -11.65 -13.61 10.20
CA ARG A 253 -10.31 -13.86 10.71
C ARG A 253 -9.67 -15.04 10.00
N VAL A 254 -8.44 -14.87 9.55
CA VAL A 254 -7.59 -15.96 9.09
C VAL A 254 -6.83 -16.49 10.29
N GLU A 255 -7.30 -17.57 10.91
CA GLU A 255 -6.67 -18.08 12.14
C GLU A 255 -5.32 -18.74 11.82
N SER A 256 -5.30 -19.62 10.82
CA SER A 256 -4.08 -20.26 10.35
C SER A 256 -4.21 -20.65 8.89
N PHE A 257 -3.13 -20.49 8.14
CA PHE A 257 -3.06 -20.93 6.76
C PHE A 257 -1.66 -21.44 6.46
N VAL A 258 -1.56 -22.74 6.20
CA VAL A 258 -0.34 -23.44 5.78
C VAL A 258 -0.66 -24.15 4.47
N TYR A 259 0.17 -23.90 3.46
CA TYR A 259 0.00 -24.48 2.15
C TYR A 259 1.36 -24.62 1.47
N ASP A 260 1.62 -25.82 0.98
CA ASP A 260 2.71 -26.16 0.08
C ASP A 260 2.09 -26.87 -1.14
N GLU A 261 2.38 -26.37 -2.33
CA GLU A 261 1.82 -26.91 -3.59
C GLU A 261 2.25 -28.36 -3.86
N LYS A 262 3.46 -28.74 -3.40
CA LYS A 262 3.99 -30.11 -3.55
C LYS A 262 3.40 -31.06 -2.51
N ASN A 263 3.00 -30.55 -1.35
CA ASN A 263 2.46 -31.35 -0.23
C ASN A 263 1.11 -30.79 0.28
N PRO A 264 0.07 -30.69 -0.57
CA PRO A 264 -1.19 -30.06 -0.21
C PRO A 264 -1.95 -30.79 0.92
N GLN A 265 -1.65 -32.07 1.15
CA GLN A 265 -2.23 -32.92 2.20
C GLN A 265 -1.83 -32.50 3.62
N GLU A 266 -0.64 -31.90 3.77
CA GLU A 266 -0.13 -31.36 5.05
C GLU A 266 -0.60 -29.92 5.28
N GLY A 267 -1.39 -29.37 4.36
CA GLY A 267 -1.97 -28.05 4.49
C GLY A 267 -2.90 -27.95 5.69
N ASN A 268 -3.12 -26.71 6.13
CA ASN A 268 -4.05 -26.37 7.19
C ASN A 268 -4.71 -25.04 6.85
N PHE A 269 -6.04 -25.00 6.87
CA PHE A 269 -6.83 -23.83 6.57
C PHE A 269 -7.95 -23.65 7.59
N LEU A 270 -7.70 -22.76 8.56
CA LEU A 270 -8.66 -22.41 9.59
C LEU A 270 -9.02 -20.94 9.49
N VAL A 271 -10.32 -20.67 9.39
CA VAL A 271 -10.86 -19.30 9.34
C VAL A 271 -12.07 -19.16 10.25
N SER A 272 -12.34 -17.94 10.69
CA SER A 272 -13.48 -17.63 11.54
C SER A 272 -14.30 -16.49 10.94
N LEU A 273 -15.60 -16.67 10.82
CA LEU A 273 -16.55 -15.57 10.60
C LEU A 273 -17.15 -15.19 11.95
N VAL A 274 -16.79 -14.03 12.49
CA VAL A 274 -17.28 -13.57 13.79
C VAL A 274 -18.68 -12.96 13.65
N ARG A 275 -18.88 -12.17 12.59
CA ARG A 275 -20.17 -11.57 12.21
C ARG A 275 -20.15 -11.17 10.73
N GLY A 276 -21.33 -10.87 10.18
CA GLY A 276 -21.54 -10.46 8.80
C GLY A 276 -21.73 -11.66 7.89
N SER A 277 -21.25 -11.55 6.66
CA SER A 277 -21.58 -12.48 5.58
C SER A 277 -20.33 -12.89 4.80
N LEU A 278 -20.22 -14.18 4.52
CA LEU A 278 -19.14 -14.79 3.78
C LEU A 278 -19.70 -15.83 2.81
N ARG A 279 -19.34 -15.70 1.54
CA ARG A 279 -19.52 -16.76 0.53
C ARG A 279 -18.16 -17.34 0.18
N ALA A 280 -17.95 -18.62 0.42
CA ALA A 280 -16.65 -19.28 0.26
C ALA A 280 -16.71 -20.42 -0.75
N LEU A 281 -15.62 -20.61 -1.48
CA LEU A 281 -15.32 -21.76 -2.31
C LEU A 281 -13.95 -22.30 -1.90
N THR A 282 -13.88 -23.57 -1.52
CA THR A 282 -12.65 -24.18 -0.99
C THR A 282 -11.77 -24.71 -2.11
N GLY A 283 -10.45 -24.59 -1.91
CA GLY A 283 -9.42 -24.92 -2.88
C GLY A 283 -8.75 -26.27 -2.65
N LEU A 284 -7.45 -26.32 -2.98
CA LEU A 284 -6.63 -27.52 -3.08
C LEU A 284 -6.41 -28.21 -1.74
N ILE A 285 -6.32 -27.48 -0.62
CA ILE A 285 -6.20 -28.11 0.72
C ILE A 285 -7.44 -28.96 1.01
N GLY A 286 -8.64 -28.39 0.82
CA GLY A 286 -9.89 -29.09 1.08
C GLY A 286 -10.15 -30.26 0.13
N LYS A 287 -9.65 -30.18 -1.11
CA LYS A 287 -9.67 -31.30 -2.07
C LYS A 287 -8.71 -32.42 -1.66
N ALA A 288 -7.53 -32.05 -1.14
CA ALA A 288 -6.51 -32.98 -0.69
C ALA A 288 -6.93 -33.68 0.61
N ASN A 289 -7.16 -32.90 1.67
CA ASN A 289 -7.56 -33.37 3.00
C ASN A 289 -8.68 -32.50 3.57
N GLN A 290 -9.89 -33.04 3.58
CA GLN A 290 -11.09 -32.33 4.07
C GLN A 290 -11.01 -31.94 5.54
N LYS A 291 -10.30 -32.72 6.37
CA LYS A 291 -10.14 -32.45 7.80
C LYS A 291 -9.22 -31.26 8.08
N SER A 292 -8.43 -30.85 7.09
CA SER A 292 -7.53 -29.71 7.18
C SER A 292 -8.21 -28.37 6.92
N VAL A 293 -9.49 -28.35 6.55
CA VAL A 293 -10.24 -27.10 6.32
C VAL A 293 -11.40 -27.00 7.30
N GLN A 294 -11.41 -25.90 8.06
CA GLN A 294 -12.44 -25.64 9.05
C GLN A 294 -12.83 -24.16 9.04
N PHE A 295 -14.13 -23.91 9.08
CA PHE A 295 -14.69 -22.58 9.31
C PHE A 295 -15.29 -22.56 10.72
N LYS A 296 -15.09 -21.47 11.45
CA LYS A 296 -15.68 -21.25 12.77
C LYS A 296 -16.65 -20.07 12.71
N THR A 297 -17.74 -20.20 13.44
CA THR A 297 -18.72 -19.14 13.68
C THR A 297 -19.09 -19.13 15.17
N PRO A 298 -19.80 -18.09 15.66
CA PRO A 298 -20.27 -18.08 17.03
C PRO A 298 -21.19 -19.26 17.40
N THR A 299 -21.91 -19.85 16.44
CA THR A 299 -22.92 -20.89 16.70
C THR A 299 -22.52 -22.28 16.22
N ALA A 300 -21.55 -22.40 15.31
CA ALA A 300 -21.14 -23.70 14.77
C ALA A 300 -19.69 -23.75 14.26
N THR A 301 -19.16 -24.96 14.20
CA THR A 301 -17.95 -25.30 13.44
C THR A 301 -18.36 -26.04 12.17
N ILE A 302 -17.73 -25.68 11.05
CA ILE A 302 -18.10 -26.17 9.72
C ILE A 302 -16.91 -26.90 9.11
N GLY A 303 -17.13 -28.16 8.79
CA GLY A 303 -16.26 -28.99 7.96
C GLY A 303 -16.73 -28.99 6.51
N ILE A 304 -15.80 -29.18 5.58
CA ILE A 304 -16.07 -29.10 4.15
C ILE A 304 -15.59 -30.31 3.38
N ARG A 305 -16.35 -30.71 2.37
CA ARG A 305 -15.99 -31.74 1.38
C ARG A 305 -16.05 -31.18 -0.04
N GLY A 306 -15.02 -30.40 -0.41
CA GLY A 306 -14.86 -29.84 -1.76
C GLY A 306 -16.00 -28.90 -2.17
N THR A 307 -16.25 -27.86 -1.37
CA THR A 307 -17.54 -27.18 -1.34
C THR A 307 -17.51 -25.68 -1.56
N GLY A 308 -18.66 -25.22 -2.05
CA GLY A 308 -19.10 -23.85 -1.98
C GLY A 308 -20.17 -23.70 -0.89
N LEU A 309 -19.95 -22.78 0.05
CA LEU A 309 -20.88 -22.51 1.15
C LEU A 309 -21.11 -21.02 1.37
N ASP A 310 -22.28 -20.70 1.93
CA ASP A 310 -22.64 -19.40 2.43
C ASP A 310 -22.74 -19.45 3.95
N LEU A 311 -22.17 -18.43 4.58
CA LEU A 311 -22.16 -18.22 6.02
C LEU A 311 -22.67 -16.81 6.29
N GLU A 312 -23.75 -16.69 7.05
CA GLU A 312 -24.28 -15.40 7.47
C GLU A 312 -24.55 -15.42 8.96
N CYS A 313 -23.84 -14.59 9.70
CA CYS A 313 -24.00 -14.39 11.13
C CYS A 313 -24.33 -12.92 11.37
N PRO A 314 -25.63 -12.54 11.44
CA PRO A 314 -26.04 -11.20 11.86
C PRO A 314 -25.42 -10.82 13.20
N ASP A 315 -25.34 -9.53 13.54
CA ASP A 315 -24.52 -9.04 14.65
C ASP A 315 -24.76 -9.81 15.97
N THR A 316 -23.84 -10.72 16.26
CA THR A 316 -23.93 -11.70 17.36
C THR A 316 -23.46 -11.11 18.69
N ALA A 317 -22.76 -9.98 18.66
CA ALA A 317 -22.16 -9.36 19.84
C ALA A 317 -23.17 -8.64 20.74
N GLN A 318 -24.37 -8.33 20.23
CA GLN A 318 -25.45 -7.68 20.98
C GLN A 318 -26.73 -8.53 21.08
N SER A 319 -26.80 -9.66 20.37
CA SER A 319 -27.97 -10.53 20.44
C SER A 319 -27.90 -11.43 21.67
N LYS A 320 -29.00 -11.48 22.44
CA LYS A 320 -29.18 -12.47 23.51
C LYS A 320 -29.21 -13.91 22.96
N ASP A 321 -29.47 -14.08 21.67
CA ASP A 321 -29.50 -15.35 20.95
C ASP A 321 -28.67 -15.22 19.64
N PRO A 322 -27.38 -15.61 19.65
CA PRO A 322 -26.57 -15.58 18.44
C PRO A 322 -27.11 -16.60 17.45
N LEU A 323 -27.23 -16.19 16.19
CA LEU A 323 -27.82 -17.00 15.14
C LEU A 323 -26.96 -16.89 13.89
N CYS A 324 -26.73 -18.01 13.22
CA CYS A 324 -26.07 -18.05 11.92
C CYS A 324 -26.83 -18.93 10.93
N ASN A 325 -26.87 -18.49 9.68
CA ASN A 325 -27.39 -19.24 8.55
C ASN A 325 -26.23 -19.90 7.79
N PHE A 326 -26.40 -21.16 7.44
CA PHE A 326 -25.46 -21.97 6.67
C PHE A 326 -26.19 -22.49 5.44
N TYR A 327 -25.60 -22.37 4.26
CA TYR A 327 -26.21 -22.88 3.04
C TYR A 327 -25.15 -23.47 2.10
N ALA A 328 -25.39 -24.67 1.59
CA ALA A 328 -24.50 -25.35 0.67
C ALA A 328 -24.94 -25.12 -0.78
N TRP A 329 -24.07 -24.55 -1.60
CA TRP A 329 -24.32 -24.32 -3.02
C TRP A 329 -23.41 -25.15 -3.94
N GLN A 330 -22.40 -25.83 -3.39
CA GLN A 330 -21.61 -26.83 -4.10
C GLN A 330 -21.07 -27.87 -3.10
N GLY A 331 -21.15 -29.15 -3.47
CA GLY A 331 -20.67 -30.30 -2.67
C GLY A 331 -21.44 -30.49 -1.35
N THR A 332 -20.79 -31.08 -0.35
CA THR A 332 -21.39 -31.42 0.94
C THR A 332 -20.74 -30.68 2.11
N VAL A 333 -21.54 -30.03 2.95
CA VAL A 333 -21.08 -29.24 4.10
C VAL A 333 -21.52 -29.90 5.40
N GLU A 334 -20.63 -30.05 6.36
CA GLU A 334 -20.94 -30.55 7.69
C GLU A 334 -20.96 -29.38 8.69
N VAL A 335 -22.11 -29.11 9.29
CA VAL A 335 -22.31 -28.04 10.27
C VAL A 335 -22.52 -28.65 11.65
N ARG A 336 -21.56 -28.47 12.55
CA ARG A 336 -21.63 -28.93 13.94
C ARG A 336 -21.92 -27.77 14.88
N PRO A 337 -23.13 -27.68 15.47
CA PRO A 337 -23.45 -26.64 16.46
C PRO A 337 -22.48 -26.67 17.64
N VAL A 338 -22.15 -25.51 18.19
CA VAL A 338 -21.28 -25.40 19.37
C VAL A 338 -21.96 -26.08 20.56
N GLY A 339 -21.23 -26.94 21.26
CA GLY A 339 -21.75 -27.69 22.41
C GLY A 339 -22.57 -28.93 22.06
N MET A 340 -22.66 -29.30 20.77
CA MET A 340 -23.31 -30.54 20.32
C MET A 340 -22.36 -31.41 19.50
N ASP A 341 -22.45 -32.73 19.68
CA ASP A 341 -21.65 -33.69 18.92
C ASP A 341 -22.26 -33.99 17.55
N ALA A 342 -23.59 -33.94 17.45
CA ALA A 342 -24.33 -34.21 16.22
C ALA A 342 -24.14 -33.09 15.20
N ALA A 343 -23.78 -33.47 13.97
CA ALA A 343 -23.62 -32.53 12.86
C ALA A 343 -24.79 -32.64 11.86
N HIS A 344 -25.15 -31.49 11.29
CA HIS A 344 -26.04 -31.39 10.14
C HIS A 344 -25.24 -31.55 8.87
N VAL A 345 -25.59 -32.52 8.03
CA VAL A 345 -24.97 -32.72 6.71
C VAL A 345 -25.86 -32.07 5.65
N LEU A 346 -25.36 -31.01 5.04
CA LEU A 346 -26.05 -30.24 4.00
C LEU A 346 -25.56 -30.66 2.63
N GLN A 347 -26.49 -31.04 1.76
CA GLN A 347 -26.27 -31.20 0.33
C GLN A 347 -26.52 -29.89 -0.41
N VAL A 348 -26.14 -29.84 -1.69
CA VAL A 348 -26.41 -28.70 -2.57
C VAL A 348 -27.89 -28.33 -2.53
N GLY A 349 -28.18 -27.05 -2.32
CA GLY A 349 -29.55 -26.53 -2.24
C GLY A 349 -30.15 -26.58 -0.82
N GLN A 350 -29.43 -27.12 0.16
CA GLN A 350 -29.88 -27.20 1.54
C GLN A 350 -29.14 -26.19 2.41
N GLY A 351 -29.86 -25.66 3.40
CA GLY A 351 -29.28 -24.88 4.46
C GLY A 351 -29.87 -25.21 5.82
N VAL A 352 -29.24 -24.66 6.85
CA VAL A 352 -29.72 -24.72 8.22
C VAL A 352 -29.40 -23.41 8.92
N GLN A 353 -30.32 -22.95 9.73
CA GLN A 353 -30.14 -21.87 10.67
C GLN A 353 -29.86 -22.47 12.05
N ILE A 354 -28.76 -22.07 12.68
CA ILE A 354 -28.35 -22.53 14.01
C ILE A 354 -28.37 -21.33 14.95
N GLY A 355 -29.29 -21.36 15.91
CA GLY A 355 -29.30 -20.50 17.10
C GLY A 355 -28.75 -21.23 18.32
N ARG A 356 -28.91 -20.68 19.53
CA ARG A 356 -28.43 -21.33 20.76
C ARG A 356 -29.12 -22.66 21.04
N ASP A 357 -30.45 -22.66 20.97
CA ASP A 357 -31.30 -23.79 21.40
C ASP A 357 -32.25 -24.29 20.30
N HIS A 358 -32.10 -23.79 19.07
CA HIS A 358 -32.98 -24.14 17.96
C HIS A 358 -32.21 -24.27 16.64
N HIS A 359 -32.64 -25.24 15.82
CA HIS A 359 -32.16 -25.43 14.47
C HIS A 359 -33.34 -25.42 13.51
N LYS A 360 -33.24 -24.66 12.41
CA LYS A 360 -34.30 -24.57 11.40
C LYS A 360 -33.73 -24.84 10.01
N PRO A 361 -34.26 -25.82 9.25
CA PRO A 361 -33.87 -26.01 7.86
C PRO A 361 -34.16 -24.78 7.00
N LEU A 362 -33.28 -24.51 6.05
CA LEU A 362 -33.42 -23.47 5.03
C LEU A 362 -33.50 -24.12 3.65
N THR A 363 -34.43 -23.65 2.82
CA THR A 363 -34.66 -24.15 1.46
C THR A 363 -34.17 -23.19 0.37
N ALA A 364 -33.63 -22.03 0.76
CA ALA A 364 -33.11 -21.00 -0.13
C ALA A 364 -31.87 -20.32 0.50
N PRO A 365 -30.94 -19.80 -0.32
CA PRO A 365 -29.76 -19.09 0.18
C PRO A 365 -30.16 -17.75 0.80
N THR A 366 -29.39 -17.29 1.78
CA THR A 366 -29.63 -15.97 2.40
C THR A 366 -28.74 -14.86 1.84
N LEU A 367 -27.69 -15.21 1.08
CA LEU A 367 -26.70 -14.28 0.53
C LEU A 367 -26.86 -14.02 -0.98
N GLU A 368 -28.07 -13.69 -1.45
CA GLU A 368 -28.30 -13.44 -2.88
C GLU A 368 -27.57 -12.19 -3.41
N SER A 369 -27.34 -11.19 -2.55
CA SER A 369 -26.76 -9.89 -2.91
C SER A 369 -25.23 -9.88 -3.04
N ILE A 370 -24.55 -10.97 -2.65
CA ILE A 370 -23.09 -11.10 -2.67
C ILE A 370 -22.70 -11.99 -3.84
N PRO A 371 -21.85 -11.53 -4.77
CA PRO A 371 -21.46 -12.35 -5.92
C PRO A 371 -20.73 -13.61 -5.47
N ARG A 372 -20.86 -14.68 -6.26
CA ARG A 372 -20.06 -15.87 -6.01
C ARG A 372 -18.59 -15.61 -6.36
N PRO A 373 -17.63 -16.05 -5.53
CA PRO A 373 -16.21 -15.76 -5.74
C PRO A 373 -15.60 -16.52 -6.93
N ASP A 374 -16.23 -17.60 -7.41
CA ASP A 374 -15.83 -18.33 -8.62
C ASP A 374 -16.06 -17.54 -9.91
N LYS A 375 -16.96 -16.55 -9.88
CA LYS A 375 -17.23 -15.67 -11.03
C LYS A 375 -16.20 -14.56 -11.22
N VAL A 376 -15.29 -14.39 -10.26
CA VAL A 376 -14.22 -13.40 -10.37
C VAL A 376 -13.07 -14.03 -11.13
N PRO A 377 -12.65 -13.47 -12.29
CA PRO A 377 -11.49 -13.95 -13.02
C PRO A 377 -10.23 -13.69 -12.20
N VAL A 378 -9.36 -14.68 -12.09
CA VAL A 378 -8.17 -14.64 -11.24
C VAL A 378 -7.02 -15.35 -11.94
N ASP A 379 -5.86 -14.70 -11.98
CA ASP A 379 -4.59 -15.33 -12.35
C ASP A 379 -3.78 -15.63 -11.08
N LEU A 380 -3.83 -16.90 -10.64
CA LEU A 380 -3.09 -17.34 -9.45
C LEU A 380 -1.58 -17.22 -9.62
N LYS A 381 -1.06 -17.38 -10.85
CA LYS A 381 0.37 -17.32 -11.10
C LYS A 381 0.88 -15.90 -10.89
N GLN A 382 0.15 -14.92 -11.42
CA GLN A 382 0.43 -13.51 -11.20
C GLN A 382 0.34 -13.12 -9.71
N LEU A 383 -0.61 -13.71 -8.98
CA LEU A 383 -0.81 -13.41 -7.56
C LEU A 383 0.26 -14.04 -6.66
N PHE A 384 0.65 -15.30 -6.85
CA PHE A 384 1.42 -16.03 -5.82
C PHE A 384 2.67 -16.74 -6.31
N THR A 385 2.82 -16.96 -7.61
CA THR A 385 3.93 -17.77 -8.11
C THR A 385 5.18 -16.92 -8.37
N SER A 386 6.35 -17.54 -8.21
CA SER A 386 7.61 -16.99 -8.68
C SER A 386 7.61 -16.95 -10.21
N GLY A 387 7.98 -15.81 -10.77
CA GLY A 387 8.21 -15.69 -12.21
C GLY A 387 9.58 -16.26 -12.59
N ASP A 388 9.80 -16.41 -13.90
CA ASP A 388 11.14 -16.67 -14.44
C ASP A 388 11.95 -15.37 -14.43
N VAL A 389 12.36 -14.97 -13.22
CA VAL A 389 13.18 -13.78 -12.96
C VAL A 389 14.43 -14.23 -12.25
N LYS A 390 15.57 -13.92 -12.86
CA LYS A 390 16.89 -14.20 -12.30
C LYS A 390 17.38 -13.01 -11.49
N ALA A 391 18.25 -13.26 -10.52
CA ALA A 391 18.78 -12.19 -9.67
C ALA A 391 19.69 -11.22 -10.46
N GLU A 392 20.20 -11.67 -11.60
CA GLU A 392 21.07 -10.97 -12.52
C GLU A 392 20.37 -10.23 -13.67
N ASP A 393 19.03 -10.32 -13.73
CA ASP A 393 18.24 -9.63 -14.75
C ASP A 393 18.32 -8.11 -14.60
N GLU A 394 18.27 -7.39 -15.71
CA GLU A 394 18.31 -5.92 -15.71
C GLU A 394 16.89 -5.34 -15.67
N GLY A 395 16.67 -4.42 -14.74
CA GLY A 395 15.35 -3.83 -14.52
C GLY A 395 15.15 -3.30 -13.12
N LEU A 396 13.90 -3.02 -12.77
CA LEU A 396 13.55 -2.53 -11.44
C LEU A 396 13.30 -3.70 -10.51
N PHE A 397 14.10 -3.84 -9.46
CA PHE A 397 13.78 -4.68 -8.31
C PHE A 397 13.16 -3.86 -7.19
N VAL A 398 12.11 -4.40 -6.58
CA VAL A 398 11.44 -3.81 -5.42
C VAL A 398 11.34 -4.87 -4.32
N TYR A 399 11.77 -4.52 -3.11
CA TYR A 399 11.61 -5.36 -1.93
C TYR A 399 10.76 -4.66 -0.88
N VAL A 400 9.70 -5.34 -0.43
CA VAL A 400 8.76 -4.77 0.55
C VAL A 400 9.09 -5.30 1.93
N ARG A 401 9.55 -4.42 2.83
CA ARG A 401 9.89 -4.77 4.22
C ARG A 401 8.68 -4.73 5.15
N ASP A 402 7.76 -3.80 4.90
CA ASP A 402 6.45 -3.73 5.54
C ASP A 402 5.47 -3.05 4.58
N GLY A 403 4.17 -3.35 4.69
CA GLY A 403 3.12 -2.71 3.87
C GLY A 403 2.88 -3.36 2.50
N HIS A 404 2.40 -2.56 1.55
CA HIS A 404 1.99 -3.01 0.22
C HIS A 404 2.47 -2.07 -0.90
N ILE A 405 2.93 -2.67 -1.99
CA ILE A 405 3.33 -1.99 -3.23
C ILE A 405 2.63 -2.60 -4.43
N GLU A 406 2.26 -1.75 -5.38
CA GLU A 406 1.89 -2.15 -6.73
C GLU A 406 2.98 -1.69 -7.70
N VAL A 407 3.49 -2.61 -8.51
CA VAL A 407 4.41 -2.30 -9.61
C VAL A 407 3.63 -2.44 -10.91
N ILE A 408 3.60 -1.38 -11.72
CA ILE A 408 2.93 -1.35 -13.03
C ILE A 408 4.01 -1.21 -14.09
N SER A 409 4.17 -2.23 -14.94
CA SER A 409 5.14 -2.18 -16.03
C SER A 409 4.69 -1.28 -17.18
N LYS A 410 5.58 -1.08 -18.16
CA LYS A 410 5.27 -0.38 -19.42
C LYS A 410 4.12 -0.97 -20.22
N THR A 411 3.84 -2.26 -20.06
CA THR A 411 2.75 -2.97 -20.74
C THR A 411 1.50 -3.07 -19.86
N GLU A 412 1.41 -2.25 -18.81
CA GLU A 412 0.29 -2.20 -17.85
C GLU A 412 0.10 -3.52 -17.07
N GLN A 413 1.11 -4.40 -17.05
CA GLN A 413 1.10 -5.56 -16.17
C GLN A 413 1.30 -5.12 -14.73
N LYS A 414 0.40 -5.55 -13.85
CA LYS A 414 0.42 -5.21 -12.42
C LYS A 414 1.02 -6.33 -11.60
N LEU A 415 1.92 -6.00 -10.70
CA LEU A 415 2.49 -6.92 -9.71
C LEU A 415 2.27 -6.37 -8.31
N HIS A 416 1.52 -7.11 -7.51
CA HIS A 416 1.17 -6.75 -6.14
C HIS A 416 2.10 -7.43 -5.13
N LEU A 417 2.91 -6.64 -4.44
CA LEU A 417 3.90 -7.10 -3.47
C LEU A 417 3.45 -6.73 -2.06
N GLY A 418 3.49 -7.69 -1.14
CA GLY A 418 3.31 -7.46 0.29
C GLY A 418 4.63 -7.63 1.05
N ARG A 419 4.58 -7.41 2.37
CA ARG A 419 5.69 -7.66 3.29
C ARG A 419 6.42 -8.98 3.02
N GLY A 420 7.73 -8.88 2.89
CA GLY A 420 8.67 -9.98 2.65
C GLY A 420 8.83 -10.37 1.18
N GLU A 421 8.04 -9.79 0.26
CA GLU A 421 8.10 -10.12 -1.16
C GLU A 421 9.11 -9.24 -1.90
N THR A 422 9.89 -9.86 -2.77
CA THR A 422 10.64 -9.18 -3.84
C THR A 422 9.88 -9.31 -5.16
N GLY A 423 9.81 -8.22 -5.92
CA GLY A 423 9.30 -8.20 -7.29
C GLY A 423 10.28 -7.55 -8.25
N PHE A 424 10.02 -7.78 -9.53
CA PHE A 424 10.82 -7.30 -10.65
C PHE A 424 9.93 -6.75 -11.75
N ALA A 425 10.44 -5.72 -12.45
CA ALA A 425 9.88 -5.24 -13.70
C ALA A 425 10.99 -4.90 -14.71
N GLY A 426 11.01 -5.64 -15.81
CA GLY A 426 12.03 -5.55 -16.86
C GLY A 426 11.70 -4.53 -17.95
N ALA A 427 12.68 -4.22 -18.79
CA ALA A 427 12.55 -3.25 -19.87
C ALA A 427 11.55 -3.66 -20.98
N SER A 428 11.34 -4.96 -21.17
CA SER A 428 10.36 -5.52 -22.10
C SER A 428 8.91 -5.47 -21.57
N GLY A 429 8.72 -5.00 -20.33
CA GLY A 429 7.41 -4.90 -19.69
C GLY A 429 6.98 -6.15 -18.92
N ASN A 430 7.81 -7.18 -18.86
CA ASN A 430 7.55 -8.35 -18.02
C ASN A 430 7.64 -7.98 -16.53
N THR A 431 6.75 -8.57 -15.73
CA THR A 431 6.80 -8.50 -14.26
C THR A 431 6.87 -9.90 -13.67
N GLY A 432 7.46 -10.02 -12.48
CA GLY A 432 7.50 -11.30 -11.79
C GLY A 432 8.16 -11.22 -10.42
N ARG A 433 8.09 -12.32 -9.68
CA ARG A 433 8.81 -12.49 -8.41
C ARG A 433 10.01 -13.40 -8.66
N PRO A 434 11.26 -12.99 -8.39
CA PRO A 434 12.40 -13.90 -8.50
C PRO A 434 12.25 -15.05 -7.49
N ALA A 435 12.78 -16.23 -7.80
CA ALA A 435 12.72 -17.38 -6.90
C ALA A 435 13.51 -17.17 -5.61
N VAL A 436 14.58 -16.38 -5.68
CA VAL A 436 15.41 -15.96 -4.55
C VAL A 436 15.47 -14.44 -4.50
N THR A 437 15.60 -13.88 -3.30
CA THR A 437 15.82 -12.43 -3.19
C THR A 437 17.26 -12.11 -3.62
N PRO A 438 17.52 -11.12 -4.48
CA PRO A 438 18.90 -10.79 -4.87
C PRO A 438 19.79 -10.40 -3.68
N LEU A 439 21.06 -10.79 -3.70
CA LEU A 439 21.98 -10.58 -2.58
C LEU A 439 22.26 -9.10 -2.30
N PHE A 440 22.27 -8.24 -3.32
CA PHE A 440 22.40 -6.80 -3.15
C PHE A 440 21.25 -6.17 -2.32
N ILE A 441 20.06 -6.77 -2.32
CA ILE A 441 18.93 -6.35 -1.45
C ILE A 441 19.07 -6.95 -0.06
N GLN A 442 19.43 -8.24 0.03
CA GLN A 442 19.55 -8.92 1.32
C GLN A 442 20.68 -8.33 2.19
N PHE A 443 21.76 -7.88 1.56
CA PHE A 443 22.95 -7.35 2.20
C PHE A 443 23.14 -5.87 1.89
N ASP A 444 22.07 -5.08 2.06
CA ASP A 444 22.14 -3.65 1.86
C ASP A 444 22.96 -2.96 2.96
N LYS A 445 24.07 -2.33 2.55
CA LYS A 445 25.00 -1.63 3.45
C LYS A 445 24.67 -0.15 3.64
N VAL A 446 23.63 0.37 2.97
CA VAL A 446 23.24 1.76 3.16
C VAL A 446 22.52 1.95 4.51
N PRO A 447 22.71 3.10 5.18
CA PRO A 447 22.05 3.36 6.46
C PRO A 447 20.53 3.35 6.29
N MET A 448 19.83 2.83 7.31
CA MET A 448 18.36 2.84 7.30
C MET A 448 17.83 4.28 7.32
N PRO A 449 16.68 4.57 6.69
CA PRO A 449 16.13 5.93 6.65
C PRO A 449 15.83 6.54 8.03
N ASN A 450 15.62 5.71 9.05
CA ASN A 450 15.36 6.10 10.44
C ASN A 450 16.57 5.85 11.37
N GLN A 451 17.76 5.62 10.83
CA GLN A 451 18.96 5.31 11.61
C GLN A 451 19.34 6.49 12.52
N ALA A 452 19.40 6.25 13.83
CA ALA A 452 19.73 7.30 14.81
C ALA A 452 21.17 7.83 14.66
N ASN A 453 22.12 6.95 14.34
CA ASN A 453 23.51 7.32 14.05
C ASN A 453 23.93 6.70 12.70
N PRO A 454 23.66 7.39 11.57
CA PRO A 454 23.97 6.87 10.24
C PRO A 454 25.47 6.78 9.99
N MET A 455 26.27 7.69 10.56
CA MET A 455 27.74 7.65 10.45
C MET A 455 28.32 6.37 11.05
N LEU A 456 27.93 6.01 12.28
CA LEU A 456 28.42 4.79 12.94
C LEU A 456 28.06 3.54 12.14
N TYR A 457 26.84 3.47 11.61
CA TYR A 457 26.41 2.35 10.78
C TYR A 457 27.30 2.19 9.55
N THR A 458 27.58 3.30 8.85
CA THR A 458 28.43 3.23 7.66
C THR A 458 29.85 2.78 7.99
N VAL A 459 30.46 3.31 9.06
CA VAL A 459 31.81 2.90 9.49
C VAL A 459 31.85 1.40 9.83
N LEU A 460 30.88 0.91 10.60
CA LEU A 460 30.81 -0.52 10.93
C LEU A 460 30.63 -1.40 9.69
N SER A 461 29.84 -0.94 8.71
CA SER A 461 29.62 -1.67 7.45
C SER A 461 30.87 -1.76 6.57
N GLU A 462 31.79 -0.79 6.70
CA GLU A 462 33.07 -0.76 5.98
C GLU A 462 34.12 -1.61 6.68
N VAL A 463 34.17 -1.57 8.01
CA VAL A 463 35.10 -2.34 8.83
C VAL A 463 34.77 -3.84 8.81
N ASN A 464 33.49 -4.22 8.78
CA ASN A 464 33.05 -5.62 8.68
C ASN A 464 33.11 -6.19 7.25
N LYS A 465 33.91 -5.62 6.33
CA LYS A 465 34.36 -6.40 5.17
C LYS A 465 35.11 -7.62 5.72
N PRO A 466 34.73 -8.86 5.38
CA PRO A 466 35.58 -10.00 5.67
C PRO A 466 36.91 -9.70 5.00
N SER A 467 37.96 -9.45 5.77
CA SER A 467 39.29 -9.44 5.20
C SER A 467 39.49 -10.85 4.62
N SER A 468 40.03 -10.94 3.41
CA SER A 468 40.33 -12.22 2.76
C SER A 468 41.35 -13.07 3.54
N ASN A 469 41.77 -12.64 4.73
CA ASN A 469 42.86 -13.18 5.53
C ASN A 469 42.48 -13.50 6.99
N GLN A 470 41.20 -13.59 7.36
CA GLN A 470 40.86 -14.23 8.63
C GLN A 470 40.65 -15.73 8.42
N CYS A 471 41.65 -16.51 8.86
CA CYS A 471 41.60 -17.96 8.94
C CYS A 471 40.37 -18.44 9.71
N ARG A 472 39.86 -19.60 9.26
CA ARG A 472 38.63 -20.29 9.64
C ARG A 472 38.30 -20.31 11.13
#